data_AF-A0A967M151-F1
#
_entry.id   AF-A0A967M151-F1
#
_cell.length_a   1.000
_cell.length_b   1.000
_cell.length_c   1.000
_cell.angle_alpha   90.00
_cell.angle_beta   90.00
_cell.angle_gamma   90.00
#
_symmetry.space_group_name_H-M   'P 1'
#
loop_
_entity.id
_entity.type
_entity.pdbx_description
1 polymer ?
#
loop_
_entity_poly.entity_id
_entity_poly.type
_entity_poly.pdbx_seq_one_letter_code
_entity_poly.pdbx_strand_id
1 'polypeptide(L)'
;MKRTTLVFLALTLLGLWGCSEQSAGSRVRIDAPIIVSPDSYRELQTLFDSINYTLGNLDRGVPRLVLTQLPEDMEHLNVISEKKKIFFLSLLPMVLIANEEIAQQRSRLLAIFEQHRQGEALSEADRQWLQKLT
;
A
#
# COMPACT_ATOMS: atom_id res chain seq x y z
N MET A 1 -48.35 -30.88 -35.26
CA MET A 1 -47.81 -29.72 -36.00
C MET A 1 -47.85 -28.51 -35.07
N LYS A 2 -46.80 -27.76 -34.73
CA LYS A 2 -45.35 -27.79 -34.98
C LYS A 2 -44.80 -27.02 -33.76
N ARG A 3 -44.17 -27.67 -32.77
CA ARG A 3 -42.70 -27.85 -32.66
C ARG A 3 -41.83 -26.58 -32.65
N THR A 4 -42.38 -25.37 -32.78
CA THR A 4 -41.58 -24.14 -32.92
C THR A 4 -41.65 -23.18 -31.73
N THR A 5 -42.63 -23.29 -30.84
CA THR A 5 -42.72 -22.36 -29.68
C THR A 5 -41.85 -22.79 -28.49
N LEU A 6 -41.48 -24.07 -28.40
CA LEU A 6 -40.68 -24.60 -27.29
C LEU A 6 -39.18 -24.24 -27.39
N VAL A 7 -38.72 -23.76 -28.54
CA VAL A 7 -37.32 -23.33 -28.77
C VAL A 7 -37.10 -21.89 -28.30
N PHE A 8 -38.13 -21.05 -28.29
CA PHE A 8 -38.01 -19.65 -27.86
C PHE A 8 -37.97 -19.48 -26.33
N LEU A 9 -38.55 -20.41 -25.57
CA LEU A 9 -38.50 -20.38 -24.10
C LEU A 9 -37.16 -20.90 -23.53
N ALA A 10 -36.40 -21.66 -24.32
CA ALA A 10 -35.09 -22.18 -23.93
C ALA A 10 -33.94 -21.17 -24.15
N LEU A 11 -34.15 -20.14 -24.99
CA LEU A 11 -33.13 -19.13 -25.28
C LEU A 11 -33.11 -17.98 -24.26
N THR A 12 -34.16 -17.82 -23.46
CA THR A 12 -34.22 -16.82 -22.38
C THR A 12 -33.71 -17.34 -21.03
N LEU A 13 -33.40 -18.62 -20.91
CA LEU A 13 -32.88 -19.25 -19.69
C LEU A 13 -31.34 -19.42 -19.67
N LEU A 14 -30.66 -19.13 -20.78
CA LEU A 14 -29.19 -19.02 -20.85
C LEU A 14 -28.66 -17.59 -20.61
N GLY A 15 -29.53 -16.62 -20.30
CA GLY A 15 -29.17 -15.21 -20.11
C GLY A 15 -28.95 -14.75 -18.66
N LEU A 16 -28.95 -15.66 -17.69
CA LEU A 16 -28.79 -15.34 -16.26
C LEU A 16 -27.59 -16.03 -15.59
N TRP A 17 -26.59 -16.44 -16.37
CA TRP A 17 -25.23 -16.68 -15.86
C TRP A 17 -24.37 -15.44 -16.07
N GLY A 18 -24.85 -14.31 -15.54
CA GLY A 18 -24.04 -13.13 -15.30
C GLY A 18 -23.44 -13.21 -13.91
N CYS A 19 -22.51 -14.15 -13.67
CA CYS A 19 -21.59 -14.03 -12.55
C CYS A 19 -20.65 -12.86 -12.85
N SER A 20 -20.88 -11.72 -12.22
CA SER A 20 -19.78 -10.85 -11.86
C SER A 20 -19.69 -10.81 -10.34
N GLU A 21 -19.03 -11.83 -9.79
CA GLU A 21 -18.34 -11.72 -8.51
C GLU A 21 -17.28 -10.63 -8.68
N GLN A 22 -17.61 -9.40 -8.31
CA GLN A 22 -16.60 -8.36 -8.15
C GLN A 22 -16.05 -8.43 -6.73
N SER A 23 -15.50 -9.60 -6.37
CA SER A 23 -14.60 -9.75 -5.23
C SER A 23 -13.17 -9.57 -5.71
N ALA A 24 -12.78 -8.32 -5.85
CA ALA A 24 -11.39 -7.94 -5.72
C ALA A 24 -11.41 -6.50 -5.21
N GLY A 25 -11.53 -6.34 -3.89
CA GLY A 25 -11.01 -5.14 -3.25
C GLY A 25 -9.65 -4.91 -3.87
N SER A 26 -9.46 -3.73 -4.47
CA SER A 26 -8.23 -3.37 -5.17
C SER A 26 -7.08 -3.88 -4.32
N ARG A 27 -6.38 -4.91 -4.80
CA ARG A 27 -5.07 -5.24 -4.30
C ARG A 27 -4.32 -3.95 -4.54
N VAL A 28 -4.20 -3.12 -3.49
CA VAL A 28 -3.27 -2.01 -3.50
C VAL A 28 -2.00 -2.67 -3.95
N ARG A 29 -1.57 -2.41 -5.19
CA ARG A 29 -0.25 -2.81 -5.63
C ARG A 29 0.65 -1.96 -4.75
N ILE A 30 1.05 -2.54 -3.62
CA ILE A 30 2.12 -2.02 -2.79
C ILE A 30 3.35 -2.30 -3.65
N ASP A 31 3.59 -1.43 -4.63
CA ASP A 31 4.85 -1.46 -5.35
C ASP A 31 5.95 -1.33 -4.30
N ALA A 32 6.96 -2.20 -4.38
CA ALA A 32 8.03 -2.21 -3.40
C ALA A 32 8.66 -0.81 -3.30
N PRO A 33 8.99 -0.33 -2.10
CA PRO A 33 9.58 0.99 -1.96
C PRO A 33 10.91 1.05 -2.70
N ILE A 34 11.15 2.16 -3.39
CA ILE A 34 12.45 2.45 -3.99
C ILE A 34 13.40 2.81 -2.85
N ILE A 35 14.46 2.03 -2.69
CA ILE A 35 15.50 2.27 -1.70
C ILE A 35 16.54 3.19 -2.32
N VAL A 36 16.83 4.30 -1.64
CA VAL A 36 17.79 5.32 -2.09
C VAL A 36 18.76 5.66 -0.98
N SER A 37 20.01 5.91 -1.37
CA SER A 37 21.11 6.27 -0.48
C SER A 37 21.89 7.45 -1.09
N PRO A 38 21.34 8.67 -1.01
CA PRO A 38 21.96 9.86 -1.61
C PRO A 38 23.24 10.25 -0.88
N ASP A 39 24.24 10.69 -1.64
CA ASP A 39 25.53 11.16 -1.11
C ASP A 39 25.46 12.63 -0.64
N SER A 40 24.48 13.40 -1.12
CA SER A 40 24.32 14.82 -0.79
C SER A 40 22.86 15.28 -0.74
N TYR A 41 22.60 16.38 -0.04
CA TYR A 41 21.27 17.00 -0.04
C TYR A 41 20.86 17.48 -1.44
N ARG A 42 21.82 17.81 -2.32
CA ARG A 42 21.55 18.24 -3.70
C ARG A 42 21.04 17.08 -4.55
N GLU A 43 21.56 15.89 -4.35
CA GLU A 43 21.08 14.68 -5.01
C GLU A 43 19.63 14.38 -4.58
N LEU A 44 19.33 14.49 -3.29
CA LEU A 44 17.95 14.41 -2.77
C LEU A 44 17.01 15.41 -3.45
N GLN A 45 17.42 16.67 -3.54
CA GLN A 45 16.62 17.70 -4.20
C GLN A 45 16.39 17.35 -5.67
N THR A 46 17.43 16.94 -6.38
CA THR A 46 17.35 16.54 -7.80
C THR A 46 16.40 15.37 -7.98
N LEU A 47 16.47 14.38 -7.08
CA LEU A 47 15.55 13.24 -7.07
C LEU A 47 14.10 13.71 -6.88
N PHE A 48 13.83 14.50 -5.84
CA PHE A 48 12.49 15.02 -5.56
C PHE A 48 11.94 15.85 -6.71
N ASP A 49 12.76 16.72 -7.31
CA ASP A 49 12.37 17.52 -8.46
C ASP A 49 12.07 16.66 -9.69
N SER A 50 12.86 15.60 -9.94
CA SER A 50 12.67 14.70 -11.09
C SER A 50 11.33 13.95 -11.07
N ILE A 51 10.80 13.70 -9.87
CA ILE A 51 9.49 13.05 -9.65
C ILE A 51 8.38 14.05 -9.30
N ASN A 52 8.68 15.36 -9.38
CA ASN A 52 7.77 16.44 -8.99
C ASN A 52 7.17 16.23 -7.59
N TYR A 53 8.00 15.85 -6.61
CA TYR A 53 7.58 15.61 -5.23
C TYR A 53 7.93 16.79 -4.34
N THR A 54 6.89 17.52 -3.90
CA THR A 54 7.03 18.74 -3.11
C THR A 54 6.01 18.76 -1.97
N LEU A 55 6.19 19.65 -0.99
CA LEU A 55 5.19 19.81 0.08
C LEU A 55 3.85 20.37 -0.42
N GLY A 56 3.84 21.04 -1.57
CA GLY A 56 2.65 21.69 -2.13
C GLY A 56 1.76 20.78 -2.98
N ASN A 57 2.18 19.53 -3.22
CA ASN A 57 1.45 18.60 -4.10
C ASN A 57 1.34 17.18 -3.52
N LEU A 58 1.38 17.06 -2.19
CA LEU A 58 1.24 15.79 -1.46
C LEU A 58 -0.13 15.12 -1.70
N ASP A 59 -1.15 15.91 -2.06
CA ASP A 59 -2.48 15.46 -2.46
C ASP A 59 -2.47 14.58 -3.72
N ARG A 60 -1.44 14.72 -4.56
CA ARG A 60 -1.23 13.89 -5.75
C ARG A 60 -0.61 12.53 -5.43
N GLY A 61 -0.32 12.28 -4.15
CA GLY A 61 0.31 11.08 -3.66
C GLY A 61 1.70 11.34 -3.10
N VAL A 62 2.13 10.42 -2.23
CA VAL A 62 3.49 10.40 -1.67
C VAL A 62 4.22 9.22 -2.30
N PRO A 63 5.43 9.41 -2.85
CA PRO A 63 6.19 8.32 -3.46
C PRO A 63 6.54 7.26 -2.42
N ARG A 64 6.54 5.99 -2.82
CA ARG A 64 7.05 4.89 -1.98
C ARG A 64 8.57 4.86 -2.03
N LEU A 65 9.18 5.66 -1.17
CA LEU A 65 10.62 5.86 -1.12
C LEU A 65 11.14 5.58 0.28
N VAL A 66 12.23 4.82 0.38
CA VAL A 66 12.94 4.56 1.64
C VAL A 66 14.34 5.10 1.51
N LEU A 67 14.65 6.07 2.37
CA LEU A 67 15.98 6.63 2.47
C LEU A 67 16.77 5.84 3.51
N THR A 68 17.88 5.22 3.13
CA THR A 68 18.70 4.44 4.06
C THR A 68 19.48 5.33 5.04
N GLN A 69 19.82 6.54 4.59
CA GLN A 69 20.52 7.55 5.39
C GLN A 69 20.17 8.95 4.90
N LEU A 70 20.15 9.92 5.82
CA LEU A 70 20.14 11.33 5.44
C LEU A 70 21.56 11.75 5.07
N PRO A 71 21.75 12.58 4.02
CA PRO A 71 23.07 13.08 3.68
C PRO A 71 23.74 13.83 4.83
N GLU A 72 25.03 13.57 5.03
CA GLU A 72 25.81 14.22 6.09
C GLU A 72 25.97 15.74 5.85
N ASP A 73 25.98 16.13 4.58
CA ASP A 73 26.16 17.52 4.14
C ASP A 73 24.90 18.40 4.32
N MET A 74 23.82 17.87 4.92
CA MET A 74 22.62 18.63 5.28
C MET A 74 22.90 19.78 6.26
N GLU A 75 24.04 19.79 6.94
CA GLU A 75 24.49 20.93 7.75
C GLU A 75 24.85 22.17 6.93
N HIS A 76 25.24 22.00 5.67
CA HIS A 76 25.55 23.12 4.77
C HIS A 76 24.31 23.90 4.30
N LEU A 77 23.10 23.41 4.61
CA LEU A 77 21.85 24.12 4.37
C LEU A 77 21.64 25.23 5.41
N ASN A 78 22.11 26.44 5.09
CA ASN A 78 21.99 27.63 5.95
C ASN A 78 20.55 28.12 6.15
N VAL A 79 19.66 27.82 5.19
CA VAL A 79 18.25 28.23 5.27
C VAL A 79 17.46 27.14 5.99
N ILE A 80 17.09 27.42 7.25
CA ILE A 80 16.40 26.46 8.14
C ILE A 80 15.12 25.91 7.51
N SER A 81 14.35 26.72 6.78
CA SER A 81 13.12 26.26 6.12
C SER A 81 13.39 25.21 5.04
N GLU A 82 14.45 25.37 4.24
CA GLU A 82 14.84 24.39 3.22
C GLU A 82 15.33 23.09 3.86
N LYS A 83 16.12 23.17 4.93
CA LYS A 83 16.55 21.99 5.69
C LYS A 83 15.36 21.19 6.23
N LYS A 84 14.38 21.86 6.82
CA LYS A 84 13.12 21.23 7.27
C LYS A 84 12.33 20.62 6.12
N LYS A 85 12.21 21.35 5.00
CA LYS A 85 11.50 20.87 3.81
C LYS A 85 12.08 19.55 3.29
N ILE A 86 13.40 19.49 3.08
CA ILE A 86 14.08 18.27 2.62
C ILE A 86 13.87 17.15 3.65
N PHE A 87 14.07 17.43 4.93
CA PHE A 87 13.85 16.44 6.00
C PHE A 87 12.43 15.86 5.99
N PHE A 88 11.39 16.70 5.91
CA PHE A 88 10.00 16.23 5.89
C PHE A 88 9.67 15.44 4.62
N LEU A 89 10.14 15.90 3.46
CA LEU A 89 9.96 15.17 2.21
C LEU A 89 10.64 13.81 2.25
N SER A 90 11.83 13.70 2.83
CA SER A 90 12.53 12.43 3.03
C SER A 90 11.79 11.50 4.01
N LEU A 91 11.29 12.04 5.12
CA LEU A 91 10.71 11.24 6.21
C LEU A 91 9.28 10.76 5.92
N LEU A 92 8.45 11.61 5.29
CA LEU A 92 7.03 11.34 5.09
C LEU A 92 6.74 10.01 4.37
N PRO A 93 7.41 9.64 3.27
CA PRO A 93 7.27 8.34 2.63
C PRO A 93 7.46 7.16 3.58
N MET A 94 8.53 7.20 4.39
CA MET A 94 8.88 6.14 5.32
C MET A 94 7.84 6.00 6.45
N VAL A 95 7.34 7.11 6.96
CA VAL A 95 6.26 7.11 7.97
C VAL A 95 4.99 6.50 7.42
N LEU A 96 4.61 6.81 6.18
CA LEU A 96 3.43 6.22 5.57
C LEU A 96 3.59 4.72 5.33
N ILE A 97 4.76 4.28 4.86
CA ILE A 97 5.07 2.85 4.70
C ILE A 97 4.96 2.11 6.04
N ALA A 98 5.54 2.66 7.11
CA ALA A 98 5.45 2.07 8.45
C ALA A 98 4.00 2.03 8.96
N ASN A 99 3.22 3.09 8.74
CA ASN A 99 1.81 3.12 9.13
C ASN A 99 0.98 2.07 8.40
N GLU A 100 1.25 1.85 7.11
CA GLU A 100 0.59 0.80 6.33
C GLU A 100 0.95 -0.59 6.83
N GLU A 101 2.22 -0.83 7.16
CA GLU A 101 2.65 -2.10 7.76
C GLU A 101 1.93 -2.37 9.07
N ILE A 102 1.88 -1.37 9.97
CA ILE A 102 1.16 -1.46 11.24
C ILE A 102 -0.34 -1.71 11.00
N ALA A 103 -0.95 -1.04 10.03
CA ALA A 103 -2.37 -1.22 9.70
C ALA A 103 -2.65 -2.63 9.20
N GLN A 104 -1.78 -3.19 8.35
CA GLN A 104 -1.89 -4.57 7.87
C GLN A 104 -1.73 -5.58 9.00
N GLN A 105 -0.71 -5.40 9.85
CA GLN A 105 -0.50 -6.25 11.02
C GLN A 105 -1.71 -6.21 11.97
N ARG A 106 -2.23 -5.01 12.26
CA ARG A 106 -3.42 -4.83 13.10
C ARG A 106 -4.64 -5.51 12.50
N SER A 107 -4.89 -5.34 11.20
CA SER A 107 -6.02 -5.99 10.51
C SER A 107 -5.94 -7.51 10.63
N ARG A 108 -4.74 -8.08 10.43
CA ARG A 108 -4.53 -9.53 10.58
C ARG A 108 -4.74 -9.99 12.02
N LEU A 109 -4.20 -9.26 12.99
CA LEU A 109 -4.36 -9.59 14.41
C LEU A 109 -5.82 -9.58 14.85
N LEU A 110 -6.61 -8.60 14.39
CA LEU A 110 -8.05 -8.53 14.67
C LEU A 110 -8.81 -9.71 14.06
N ALA A 111 -8.46 -10.12 12.84
CA ALA A 111 -9.07 -11.29 12.22
C ALA A 111 -8.77 -12.56 13.02
N ILE A 112 -7.51 -12.79 13.40
CA ILE A 112 -7.10 -13.92 14.24
C ILE A 112 -7.81 -13.91 15.60
N PHE A 113 -7.89 -12.74 16.23
CA PHE A 113 -8.57 -12.57 17.51
C PHE A 113 -10.05 -12.95 17.42
N GLU A 114 -10.73 -12.53 16.35
CA GLU A 114 -12.13 -12.83 16.14
C GLU A 114 -12.38 -14.33 15.90
N GLN A 115 -11.54 -14.99 15.11
CA GLN A 115 -11.60 -16.44 14.92
C GLN A 115 -11.41 -17.20 16.25
N HIS A 116 -10.40 -16.81 17.03
CA HIS A 116 -10.15 -17.42 18.33
C HIS A 116 -11.32 -17.19 19.31
N ARG A 117 -11.94 -16.01 19.28
CA ARG A 117 -13.13 -15.69 20.09
C ARG A 117 -14.33 -16.57 19.72
N GLN A 118 -14.44 -16.99 18.46
CA GLN A 118 -15.47 -17.92 17.98
C GLN A 118 -15.16 -19.38 18.32
N GLY A 119 -14.03 -19.67 18.97
CA GLY A 119 -13.59 -21.01 19.35
C GLY A 119 -12.88 -21.77 18.22
N GLU A 120 -12.53 -21.09 17.12
CA GLU A 120 -11.75 -21.70 16.04
C GLU A 120 -10.30 -21.92 16.49
N ALA A 121 -9.73 -23.05 16.09
CA ALA A 121 -8.33 -23.32 16.32
C ALA A 121 -7.46 -22.43 15.42
N LEU A 122 -6.41 -21.84 15.99
CA LEU A 122 -5.43 -21.07 15.22
C LEU A 122 -4.73 -21.94 14.17
N SER A 123 -4.63 -21.42 12.96
CA SER A 123 -3.83 -22.04 11.91
C SER A 123 -2.35 -22.03 12.30
N GLU A 124 -1.57 -22.95 11.74
CA GLU A 124 -0.13 -22.98 11.97
C GLU A 124 0.56 -21.71 11.46
N ALA A 125 0.08 -21.16 10.35
CA ALA A 125 0.58 -19.90 9.79
C ALA A 125 0.33 -18.70 10.71
N ASP A 126 -0.81 -18.68 11.42
CA ASP A 126 -1.12 -17.62 12.38
C ASP A 126 -0.32 -17.77 13.66
N ARG A 127 -0.12 -19.00 14.15
CA ARG A 127 0.79 -19.25 15.29
C ARG A 127 2.20 -18.78 15.00
N GLN A 128 2.76 -19.18 13.85
CA GLN A 128 4.11 -18.77 13.44
C GLN A 128 4.23 -17.26 13.24
N TRP A 129 3.19 -16.62 12.70
CA TRP A 129 3.19 -15.17 12.51
C TRP A 129 3.12 -14.42 13.85
N LEU A 130 2.26 -14.85 14.78
CA LEU A 130 2.18 -14.29 16.14
C LEU A 130 3.50 -14.42 16.91
N GLN A 131 4.20 -15.55 16.76
CA GLN A 131 5.53 -15.75 17.37
C GLN A 131 6.59 -14.77 16.86
N LYS A 132 6.45 -14.25 15.64
CA LYS A 132 7.38 -13.26 15.06
C LYS A 132 7.09 -11.82 15.47
N LEU A 133 5.92 -11.55 16.07
CA LEU A 133 5.52 -10.23 16.56
C LEU A 133 6.03 -9.91 17.97
N THR A 134 6.51 -10.93 18.70
CA THR A 134 7.00 -10.82 20.10
C THR A 134 8.51 -10.74 20.12
#